data_AF-F7HF11-F1
#
_entry.id   AF-F7HF11-F1
#
_cell.length_a   1.000
_cell.length_b   1.000
_cell.length_c   1.000
_cell.angle_alpha   90.00
_cell.angle_beta   90.00
_cell.angle_gamma   90.00
#
_symmetry.space_group_name_H-M   'P 1'
#
loop_
_entity.id
_entity.type
_entity.pdbx_description
1 polymer ?
#
loop_
_entity_poly.entity_id
_entity_poly.type
_entity_poly.pdbx_seq_one_letter_code
_entity_poly.pdbx_strand_id
1 'polypeptide(L)'
;MAGHLVLYNGAKMPILGLGTWKSPPGQVTEAVKVATDVGYCHIDCAHVYHNENEVGVAIQEKLKEQVVKREELFIVSKLWCTYHEKGLVKGACLKTLSDLKLDYLDLYLIHWPTGFKPGKEFFPLDESGNVIPSDTNILDTWAVFDFELSSEDMTTLLGYNRNWRVCALVSAVSHKDYPFHEEF
;
A
#
# COMPACT_ATOMS: atom_id res chain seq x y z
N MET A 1 19.85 -10.93 15.30
CA MET A 1 18.72 -11.11 14.36
C MET A 1 18.93 -10.14 13.20
N ALA A 2 18.64 -10.53 11.96
CA ALA A 2 18.77 -9.62 10.82
C ALA A 2 17.74 -8.49 10.93
N GLY A 3 18.16 -7.24 10.75
CA GLY A 3 17.25 -6.06 10.79
C GLY A 3 16.35 -5.91 9.57
N HIS A 4 16.38 -6.88 8.65
CA HIS A 4 15.62 -6.89 7.40
C HIS A 4 15.27 -8.33 6.99
N LEU A 5 14.20 -8.46 6.20
CA LEU A 5 13.89 -9.64 5.40
C LEU A 5 14.37 -9.41 3.98
N VAL A 6 14.89 -10.46 3.35
CA VAL A 6 15.21 -10.45 1.92
C VAL A 6 13.96 -10.90 1.17
N LEU A 7 13.43 -10.02 0.32
CA LEU A 7 12.30 -10.33 -0.55
C LEU A 7 12.77 -11.21 -1.71
N TYR A 8 11.82 -11.83 -2.43
CA TYR A 8 12.11 -12.75 -3.53
C TYR A 8 13.03 -12.15 -4.62
N ASN A 9 12.91 -10.85 -4.87
CA ASN A 9 13.72 -10.12 -5.84
C ASN A 9 15.07 -9.64 -5.27
N GLY A 10 15.47 -10.11 -4.08
CA GLY A 10 16.71 -9.74 -3.40
C GLY A 10 16.68 -8.40 -2.66
N ALA A 11 15.58 -7.64 -2.74
CA ALA A 11 15.43 -6.39 -2.00
C ALA A 11 15.40 -6.63 -0.48
N LYS A 12 15.98 -5.73 0.30
CA LYS A 12 16.04 -5.83 1.77
C LYS A 12 14.98 -4.94 2.40
N MET A 13 13.89 -5.55 2.86
CA MET A 13 12.81 -4.84 3.55
C MET A 13 13.07 -4.83 5.06
N PRO A 14 13.16 -3.66 5.73
CA PRO A 14 13.29 -3.61 7.19
C PRO A 14 12.11 -4.28 7.90
N ILE A 15 12.41 -5.08 8.92
CA ILE A 15 11.41 -5.90 9.65
C ILE A 15 10.38 -5.06 10.42
N LEU A 16 10.73 -3.81 10.73
CA LEU A 16 9.91 -2.89 11.50
C LEU A 16 9.71 -1.62 10.66
N GLY A 17 8.45 -1.26 10.45
CA GLY A 17 8.06 -0.05 9.73
C GLY A 17 7.08 0.81 10.52
N LEU A 18 7.04 2.10 10.18
CA LEU A 18 6.07 3.05 10.71
C LEU A 18 4.82 3.07 9.82
N GLY A 19 3.67 2.71 10.37
CA GLY A 19 2.37 2.90 9.73
C GLY A 19 1.87 4.34 9.88
N THR A 20 1.33 4.92 8.81
CA THR A 20 0.95 6.35 8.78
C THR A 20 -0.56 6.59 8.79
N TRP A 21 -1.40 5.54 8.75
CA TRP A 21 -2.85 5.67 8.76
C TRP A 21 -3.39 6.36 10.01
N LYS A 22 -4.44 7.17 9.85
CA LYS A 22 -5.16 7.88 10.93
C LYS A 22 -4.33 8.87 11.75
N SER A 23 -3.15 9.24 11.28
CA SER A 23 -2.41 10.37 11.83
C SER A 23 -3.22 11.65 11.65
N PRO A 24 -3.47 12.45 12.71
CA PRO A 24 -4.11 13.74 12.57
C PRO A 24 -3.33 14.67 11.64
N PRO A 25 -3.99 15.63 10.96
CA PRO A 25 -3.30 16.59 10.09
C PRO A 25 -2.12 17.27 10.81
N GLY A 26 -0.96 17.29 10.16
CA GLY A 26 0.28 17.86 10.69
C GLY A 26 1.07 16.96 11.65
N GLN A 27 0.48 15.91 12.21
CA GLN A 27 1.20 15.01 13.12
C GLN A 27 2.04 13.96 12.38
N VAL A 28 1.64 13.56 11.17
CA VAL A 28 2.37 12.51 10.44
C VAL A 28 3.77 12.99 10.04
N THR A 29 3.94 14.27 9.72
CA THR A 29 5.26 14.85 9.38
C THR A 29 6.22 14.67 10.54
N GLU A 30 5.82 15.08 11.75
CA GLU A 30 6.67 14.95 12.93
C GLU A 30 6.87 13.48 13.34
N ALA A 31 5.85 12.64 13.21
CA ALA A 31 5.99 11.20 13.48
C ALA A 31 7.03 10.54 12.56
N VAL A 32 7.01 10.85 11.26
CA VAL A 32 7.99 10.35 10.29
C VAL A 32 9.39 10.86 10.61
N LYS A 33 9.54 12.16 10.92
CA LYS A 33 10.83 12.76 11.30
C LYS A 33 11.44 12.07 12.52
N VAL A 34 10.65 11.94 13.59
CA VAL A 34 11.09 11.27 14.82
C VAL A 34 11.43 9.81 14.56
N ALA A 35 10.61 9.09 13.78
CA ALA A 35 10.88 7.71 13.43
C ALA A 35 12.22 7.57 12.69
N THR A 36 12.49 8.42 11.70
CA THR A 36 13.76 8.44 10.98
C THR A 36 14.93 8.78 11.91
N ASP A 37 14.77 9.76 12.80
CA ASP A 37 15.82 10.15 13.77
C ASP A 37 16.18 9.01 14.74
N VAL A 38 15.22 8.14 15.08
CA VAL A 38 15.46 6.96 15.92
C VAL A 38 15.79 5.69 15.13
N GLY A 39 16.01 5.81 13.81
CA GLY A 39 16.53 4.74 12.96
C GLY A 39 15.49 3.90 12.22
N TYR A 40 14.22 4.32 12.15
CA TYR A 40 13.26 3.68 11.24
C TYR A 40 13.60 4.02 9.80
N CYS A 41 13.74 2.97 8.99
CA CYS A 41 13.97 3.08 7.57
C CYS A 41 12.75 2.64 6.74
N HIS A 42 11.75 2.00 7.31
CA HIS A 42 10.56 1.53 6.60
C HIS A 42 9.35 2.39 6.95
N ILE A 43 8.74 3.03 5.94
CA ILE A 43 7.56 3.89 6.10
C ILE A 43 6.42 3.36 5.23
N ASP A 44 5.31 3.00 5.86
CA ASP A 44 4.10 2.51 5.20
C ASP A 44 3.10 3.65 4.99
N CYS A 45 2.82 3.94 3.71
CA CYS A 45 1.90 4.97 3.24
C CYS A 45 0.74 4.33 2.47
N ALA A 46 -0.26 5.13 2.12
CA ALA A 46 -1.23 4.77 1.09
C ALA A 46 -1.94 6.03 0.58
N HIS A 47 -2.37 5.97 -0.69
CA HIS A 47 -3.09 7.06 -1.32
C HIS A 47 -4.32 7.52 -0.53
N VAL A 48 -5.11 6.56 -0.02
CA VAL A 48 -6.35 6.81 0.73
C VAL A 48 -6.13 7.39 2.13
N TYR A 49 -4.89 7.47 2.61
CA TYR A 49 -4.62 8.07 3.93
C TYR A 49 -4.63 9.60 3.88
N HIS A 50 -4.64 10.19 2.67
CA HIS A 50 -4.70 11.63 2.42
C HIS A 50 -3.55 12.44 3.03
N ASN A 51 -2.44 11.78 3.37
CA ASN A 51 -1.34 12.37 4.11
C ASN A 51 0.04 12.12 3.47
N GLU A 52 0.09 11.53 2.27
CA GLU A 52 1.35 11.28 1.55
C GLU A 52 2.15 12.56 1.29
N ASN A 53 1.49 13.70 1.08
CA ASN A 53 2.17 14.98 0.94
C ASN A 53 2.95 15.39 2.19
N GLU A 54 2.37 15.18 3.38
CA GLU A 54 2.95 15.47 4.69
C GLU A 54 4.11 14.52 5.01
N VAL A 55 3.97 13.23 4.65
CA VAL A 55 5.05 12.24 4.73
C VAL A 55 6.20 12.63 3.81
N GLY A 56 5.91 13.04 2.58
CA GLY A 56 6.93 13.47 1.62
C GLY A 56 7.71 14.70 2.06
N VAL A 57 7.07 15.65 2.76
CA VAL A 57 7.77 16.79 3.38
C VAL A 57 8.79 16.29 4.42
N ALA A 58 8.38 15.40 5.32
CA ALA A 58 9.28 14.84 6.34
C ALA A 58 10.47 14.10 5.73
N ILE A 59 10.23 13.26 4.70
CA ILE A 59 11.29 12.53 4.00
C ILE A 59 12.29 13.51 3.38
N GLN A 60 11.81 14.52 2.65
CA GLN A 60 12.68 15.52 2.00
C GLN A 60 13.51 16.31 3.02
N GLU A 61 12.93 16.68 4.16
CA GLU A 61 13.68 17.32 5.26
C GLU A 61 14.81 16.41 5.76
N LYS A 62 14.53 15.13 6.03
CA LYS A 62 15.54 14.19 6.55
C LYS A 62 16.63 13.83 5.56
N LEU A 63 16.29 13.77 4.26
CA LEU A 63 17.28 13.63 3.19
C LEU A 63 18.19 14.88 3.11
N LYS A 64 17.60 16.08 3.21
CA LYS A 64 18.35 17.34 3.19
C LYS A 64 19.25 17.52 4.42
N GLU A 65 18.78 17.10 5.59
CA GLU A 65 19.55 17.06 6.84
C GLU A 65 20.63 15.98 6.84
N GLN A 66 20.64 15.09 5.83
CA GLN A 66 21.56 13.96 5.72
C GLN A 66 21.46 12.97 6.91
N VAL A 67 20.29 12.89 7.54
CA VAL A 67 20.01 11.89 8.60
C VAL A 67 19.95 10.48 8.01
N VAL A 68 19.46 10.37 6.77
CA VAL A 68 19.31 9.13 6.02
C VAL A 68 19.52 9.41 4.53
N LYS A 69 19.92 8.40 3.76
CA LYS A 69 19.93 8.46 2.29
C LYS A 69 18.69 7.82 1.70
N ARG A 70 18.32 8.18 0.46
CA ARG A 70 17.10 7.64 -0.16
C ARG A 70 17.16 6.12 -0.29
N GLU A 71 18.31 5.57 -0.65
CA GLU A 71 18.53 4.12 -0.80
C GLU A 71 18.53 3.34 0.53
N GLU A 72 18.57 4.04 1.66
CA GLU A 72 18.45 3.43 3.00
C GLU A 72 16.98 3.37 3.45
N LEU A 73 16.10 4.16 2.83
CA LEU A 73 14.66 4.14 3.09
C LEU A 73 13.97 3.06 2.26
N PHE A 74 12.97 2.42 2.86
CA PHE A 74 12.04 1.48 2.25
C PHE A 74 10.63 2.06 2.33
N ILE A 75 10.17 2.68 1.24
CA ILE A 75 8.89 3.38 1.18
C ILE A 75 7.86 2.51 0.48
N VAL A 76 6.75 2.26 1.20
CA VAL A 76 5.61 1.51 0.70
C VAL A 76 4.45 2.46 0.45
N SER A 77 3.76 2.31 -0.69
CA SER A 77 2.43 2.89 -0.88
C SER A 77 1.49 1.89 -1.55
N LYS A 78 0.21 2.25 -1.70
CA LYS A 78 -0.87 1.35 -2.08
C LYS A 78 -1.81 1.98 -3.09
N LEU A 79 -2.06 1.27 -4.19
CA LEU A 79 -3.07 1.56 -5.20
C LEU A 79 -4.46 1.44 -4.58
N TRP A 80 -5.23 2.53 -4.62
CA TRP A 80 -6.60 2.55 -4.10
C TRP A 80 -7.62 1.95 -5.08
N CYS A 81 -8.73 1.46 -4.53
CA CYS A 81 -9.77 0.69 -5.22
C CYS A 81 -10.39 1.39 -6.45
N THR A 82 -10.45 2.72 -6.46
CA THR A 82 -11.01 3.50 -7.59
C THR A 82 -10.06 3.62 -8.78
N TYR A 83 -8.85 3.05 -8.69
CA TYR A 83 -7.81 3.10 -9.72
C TYR A 83 -7.42 1.72 -10.26
N HIS A 84 -8.26 0.69 -10.06
CA HIS A 84 -7.98 -0.66 -10.53
C HIS A 84 -8.02 -0.81 -12.05
N GLU A 85 -8.70 0.07 -12.78
CA GLU A 85 -8.66 0.06 -14.24
C GLU A 85 -7.24 0.26 -14.75
N LYS A 86 -6.80 -0.61 -15.67
CA LYS A 86 -5.41 -0.66 -16.19
C LYS A 86 -4.85 0.71 -16.61
N GLY A 87 -5.68 1.53 -17.25
CA GLY A 87 -5.30 2.87 -17.71
C GLY A 87 -5.07 3.89 -16.59
N LEU A 88 -5.62 3.66 -15.40
CA LEU A 88 -5.57 4.57 -14.25
C LEU A 88 -4.41 4.26 -13.29
N VAL A 89 -3.93 3.02 -13.24
CA VAL A 89 -2.89 2.56 -12.29
C VAL A 89 -1.63 3.42 -12.35
N LYS A 90 -1.13 3.70 -13.56
CA LYS A 90 0.07 4.53 -13.75
C LYS A 90 -0.14 5.95 -13.22
N GLY A 91 -1.30 6.56 -13.50
CA GLY A 91 -1.62 7.90 -13.01
C GLY A 91 -1.67 7.97 -11.48
N ALA A 92 -2.25 6.95 -10.84
CA ALA A 92 -2.30 6.85 -9.38
C ALA A 92 -0.90 6.73 -8.74
N CYS A 93 -0.03 5.91 -9.33
CA CYS A 93 1.35 5.75 -8.88
C CYS A 93 2.15 7.07 -9.04
N LEU A 94 2.02 7.75 -10.19
CA LEU A 94 2.68 9.04 -10.41
C LEU A 94 2.19 10.12 -9.44
N LYS A 95 0.90 10.13 -9.11
CA LYS A 95 0.36 11.03 -8.07
C LYS A 95 0.98 10.75 -6.71
N THR A 96 1.04 9.47 -6.32
CA THR A 96 1.67 9.02 -5.07
C THR A 96 3.12 9.47 -4.98
N LEU A 97 3.91 9.25 -6.05
CA LEU A 97 5.31 9.69 -6.14
C LEU A 97 5.44 11.21 -6.01
N SER A 98 4.57 11.96 -6.69
CA SER A 98 4.54 13.42 -6.60
C SER A 98 4.23 13.92 -5.19
N ASP A 99 3.22 13.33 -4.52
CA ASP A 99 2.83 13.74 -3.17
C ASP A 99 3.97 13.41 -2.18
N LEU A 100 4.53 12.20 -2.26
CA LEU A 100 5.68 11.76 -1.45
C LEU A 100 6.99 12.48 -1.81
N LYS A 101 7.05 13.20 -2.94
CA LYS A 101 8.25 13.86 -3.47
C LYS A 101 9.39 12.85 -3.69
N LEU A 102 9.09 11.74 -4.35
CA LEU A 102 10.02 10.65 -4.62
C LEU A 102 10.05 10.30 -6.11
N ASP A 103 11.19 9.80 -6.57
CA ASP A 103 11.34 9.30 -7.94
C ASP A 103 10.89 7.83 -8.08
N TYR A 104 10.91 7.07 -6.98
CA TYR A 104 10.50 5.66 -6.94
C TYR A 104 9.96 5.25 -5.57
N LEU A 105 9.16 4.19 -5.55
CA LEU A 105 8.73 3.45 -4.36
C LEU A 105 9.51 2.14 -4.27
N ASP A 106 9.78 1.68 -3.05
CA ASP A 106 10.43 0.39 -2.82
C ASP A 106 9.42 -0.77 -2.93
N LEU A 107 8.15 -0.48 -2.63
CA LEU A 107 7.04 -1.41 -2.79
C LEU A 107 5.74 -0.66 -3.10
N TYR A 108 4.98 -1.15 -4.08
CA TYR A 108 3.65 -0.64 -4.40
C TYR A 108 2.64 -1.80 -4.39
N LEU A 109 1.63 -1.67 -3.54
CA LEU A 109 0.67 -2.74 -3.25
C LEU A 109 -0.70 -2.44 -3.85
N ILE A 110 -1.47 -3.48 -4.17
CA ILE A 110 -2.92 -3.32 -4.29
C ILE A 110 -3.50 -3.22 -2.86
N HIS A 111 -4.21 -2.14 -2.54
CA HIS A 111 -4.67 -1.90 -1.17
C HIS A 111 -5.75 -2.90 -0.74
N TRP A 112 -6.71 -3.18 -1.62
CA TRP A 112 -7.77 -4.17 -1.44
C TRP A 112 -8.06 -4.88 -2.75
N PRO A 113 -8.51 -6.15 -2.74
CA PRO A 113 -8.78 -6.90 -3.97
C PRO A 113 -10.04 -6.45 -4.71
N THR A 114 -10.83 -5.51 -4.16
CA THR A 114 -12.11 -5.05 -4.71
C THR A 114 -11.96 -3.74 -5.47
N GLY A 115 -12.35 -3.72 -6.74
CA GLY A 115 -12.43 -2.49 -7.55
C GLY A 115 -13.68 -1.67 -7.23
N PHE A 116 -13.51 -0.36 -7.07
CA PHE A 116 -14.62 0.58 -6.89
C PHE A 116 -14.80 1.41 -8.16
N LYS A 117 -16.02 1.90 -8.40
CA LYS A 117 -16.31 2.77 -9.55
C LYS A 117 -15.27 3.91 -9.63
N PRO A 118 -14.57 4.07 -10.77
CA PRO A 118 -13.60 5.15 -10.91
C PRO A 118 -14.25 6.53 -10.77
N GLY A 119 -13.52 7.46 -10.18
CA GLY A 119 -14.02 8.81 -9.94
C GLY A 119 -13.13 9.62 -9.03
N LYS A 120 -13.62 10.81 -8.65
CA LYS A 120 -12.94 11.72 -7.71
C LYS A 120 -13.10 11.28 -6.25
N GLU A 121 -14.20 10.61 -5.94
CA GLU A 121 -14.50 10.12 -4.60
C GLU A 121 -13.72 8.84 -4.33
N PHE A 122 -13.10 8.74 -3.14
CA PHE A 122 -12.43 7.51 -2.71
C PHE A 122 -13.42 6.40 -2.36
N PHE A 123 -14.60 6.77 -1.89
CA PHE A 123 -15.69 5.87 -1.54
C PHE A 123 -16.92 6.28 -2.37
N PRO A 124 -17.05 5.83 -3.62
CA PRO A 124 -18.22 6.14 -4.43
C PRO A 124 -19.43 5.41 -3.86
N LEU A 125 -20.35 6.12 -3.23
CA LEU A 125 -21.53 5.52 -2.59
C LEU A 125 -22.79 5.67 -3.47
N ASP A 126 -23.66 4.67 -3.46
CA ASP A 126 -25.01 4.74 -4.01
C ASP A 126 -25.98 5.47 -3.06
N GLU A 127 -27.25 5.61 -3.47
CA GLU A 127 -28.30 6.26 -2.66
C GLU A 127 -28.58 5.54 -1.33
N SER A 128 -28.20 4.26 -1.21
CA SER A 128 -28.34 3.45 0.00
C SER A 128 -27.08 3.48 0.88
N GLY A 129 -26.04 4.21 0.49
CA GLY A 129 -24.77 4.30 1.20
C GLY A 129 -23.82 3.12 0.97
N ASN A 130 -24.08 2.25 -0.01
CA ASN A 130 -23.18 1.15 -0.35
C ASN A 130 -22.13 1.61 -1.36
N VAL A 131 -20.92 1.04 -1.28
CA VAL A 131 -19.88 1.30 -2.27
C VAL A 131 -20.30 0.76 -3.63
N ILE A 132 -20.19 1.59 -4.67
CA ILE A 132 -20.47 1.21 -6.05
C ILE A 132 -19.25 0.44 -6.59
N PRO A 133 -19.39 -0.84 -6.95
CA PRO A 133 -18.29 -1.64 -7.48
C PRO A 133 -17.89 -1.18 -8.90
N SER A 134 -16.66 -1.51 -9.31
CA SER A 134 -16.30 -1.51 -10.73
C SER A 134 -16.42 -2.92 -11.31
N ASP A 135 -16.52 -3.01 -12.64
CA ASP A 135 -16.48 -4.29 -13.38
C ASP A 135 -15.03 -4.76 -13.65
N THR A 136 -14.05 -4.23 -12.92
CA THR A 136 -12.63 -4.50 -13.17
C THR A 136 -12.24 -5.88 -12.64
N ASN A 137 -11.61 -6.70 -13.47
CA ASN A 137 -10.97 -7.92 -13.01
C ASN A 137 -9.62 -7.58 -12.36
N ILE A 138 -9.40 -8.07 -11.14
CA ILE A 138 -8.15 -7.85 -10.39
C ILE A 138 -6.91 -8.36 -11.14
N LEU A 139 -7.06 -9.40 -11.98
CA LEU A 139 -5.99 -9.91 -12.81
C LEU A 139 -5.53 -8.88 -13.86
N ASP A 140 -6.45 -8.05 -14.36
CA ASP A 140 -6.10 -6.97 -15.30
C ASP A 140 -5.31 -5.86 -14.60
N THR A 141 -5.64 -5.58 -13.33
CA THR A 141 -4.87 -4.68 -12.47
C THR A 141 -3.48 -5.26 -12.21
N TRP A 142 -3.40 -6.55 -11.89
CA TRP A 142 -2.13 -7.23 -11.63
C TRP A 142 -1.24 -7.29 -12.86
N ALA A 143 -1.80 -7.45 -14.06
CA ALA A 143 -1.06 -7.46 -15.33
C ALA A 143 -0.35 -6.12 -15.64
N VAL A 144 -0.56 -5.06 -14.84
CA VAL A 144 0.29 -3.85 -14.87
C VAL A 144 1.66 -4.11 -14.24
N PHE A 145 1.72 -5.00 -13.25
CA PHE A 145 2.93 -5.46 -12.58
C PHE A 145 3.41 -6.76 -13.24
N ASP A 146 3.85 -6.67 -14.49
CA ASP A 146 4.21 -7.81 -15.36
C ASP A 146 5.41 -8.61 -14.83
N PHE A 147 5.18 -9.44 -13.80
CA PHE A 147 6.12 -10.39 -13.24
C PHE A 147 5.40 -11.65 -12.77
N GLU A 148 6.06 -12.80 -12.94
CA GLU A 148 5.67 -14.07 -12.35
C GLU A 148 6.57 -14.38 -11.15
N LEU A 149 5.99 -14.94 -10.09
CA LEU A 149 6.74 -15.47 -8.96
C LEU A 149 7.31 -16.84 -9.31
N SER A 150 8.54 -17.13 -8.89
CA SER A 150 9.11 -18.45 -9.09
C SER A 150 8.40 -19.50 -8.22
N SER A 151 8.57 -20.79 -8.55
CA SER A 151 8.04 -21.89 -7.72
C SER A 151 8.60 -21.86 -6.28
N GLU A 152 9.82 -21.36 -6.09
CA GLU A 152 10.44 -21.20 -4.77
C GLU A 152 9.78 -20.08 -3.96
N ASP A 153 9.48 -18.95 -4.61
CA ASP A 153 8.80 -17.82 -3.99
C ASP A 153 7.38 -18.21 -3.57
N MET A 154 6.66 -18.90 -4.46
CA MET A 154 5.33 -19.43 -4.16
C MET A 154 5.37 -20.44 -3.02
N THR A 155 6.38 -21.32 -2.98
CA THR A 155 6.56 -22.26 -1.86
C THR A 155 6.78 -21.51 -0.54
N THR A 156 7.59 -20.45 -0.56
CA THR A 156 7.85 -19.62 0.62
C THR A 156 6.60 -18.89 1.12
N LEU A 157 5.86 -18.25 0.21
CA LEU A 157 4.60 -17.56 0.52
C LEU A 157 3.55 -18.52 1.08
N LEU A 158 3.39 -19.69 0.47
CA LEU A 158 2.49 -20.73 0.96
C LEU A 158 2.93 -21.29 2.32
N GLY A 159 4.24 -21.31 2.60
CA GLY A 159 4.77 -21.66 3.92
C GLY A 159 4.36 -20.69 5.05
N TYR A 160 4.02 -19.44 4.73
CA TYR A 160 3.45 -18.49 5.70
C TYR A 160 1.94 -18.64 5.90
N ASN A 161 1.24 -19.38 5.03
CA ASN A 161 -0.18 -19.64 5.19
C ASN A 161 -0.42 -20.47 6.47
N ARG A 162 -0.94 -19.82 7.51
CA ARG A 162 -1.32 -20.47 8.77
C ARG A 162 -2.74 -21.03 8.77
N ASN A 163 -3.42 -21.00 7.61
CA ASN A 163 -4.84 -21.31 7.47
C ASN A 163 -5.72 -20.50 8.46
N TRP A 164 -5.28 -19.28 8.79
CA TRP A 164 -5.96 -18.38 9.71
C TRP A 164 -6.41 -17.13 8.95
N ARG A 165 -7.69 -16.79 9.05
CA ARG A 165 -8.27 -15.55 8.52
C ARG A 165 -8.69 -14.70 9.73
N VAL A 166 -7.97 -13.61 9.99
CA VAL A 166 -8.20 -12.72 11.16
C VAL A 166 -9.11 -11.54 10.81
N CYS A 167 -9.31 -11.25 9.53
CA CYS A 167 -10.25 -10.21 9.09
C CYS A 167 -11.62 -10.83 8.80
N ALA A 168 -12.45 -10.99 9.84
CA ALA A 168 -13.88 -11.11 9.62
C ALA A 168 -14.33 -9.76 9.06
N LEU A 169 -14.57 -9.68 7.74
CA LEU A 169 -15.12 -8.51 7.06
C LEU A 169 -16.56 -8.26 7.52
N VAL A 170 -16.78 -7.97 8.80
CA VAL A 170 -18.10 -7.82 9.42
C VAL A 170 -18.89 -6.66 8.81
N SER A 171 -18.21 -5.70 8.19
CA SER A 171 -18.86 -4.65 7.40
C SER A 171 -19.48 -5.15 6.09
N ALA A 172 -19.12 -6.34 5.63
CA ALA A 172 -19.61 -6.97 4.40
C ALA A 172 -20.62 -8.09 4.65
N VAL A 173 -21.16 -8.23 5.87
CA VAL A 173 -22.15 -9.27 6.21
C VAL A 173 -23.43 -9.24 5.36
N SER A 174 -23.73 -8.09 4.76
CA SER A 174 -24.85 -7.90 3.84
C SER A 174 -24.54 -8.33 2.40
N HIS A 175 -23.28 -8.63 2.07
CA HIS A 175 -22.87 -9.05 0.73
C HIS A 175 -23.33 -10.49 0.47
N LYS A 176 -23.92 -10.75 -0.71
CA LYS A 176 -24.52 -12.05 -1.06
C LYS A 176 -23.54 -13.24 -0.94
N ASP A 177 -22.25 -12.97 -1.11
CA ASP A 177 -21.20 -13.98 -1.10
C ASP A 177 -20.50 -14.10 0.27
N TYR A 178 -20.84 -13.28 1.28
CA TYR A 178 -20.26 -13.37 2.63
C TYR A 178 -20.60 -14.73 3.29
N PRO A 179 -19.66 -15.39 4.00
CA PRO A 179 -18.31 -14.98 4.38
C PRO A 179 -17.21 -15.27 3.33
N PHE A 180 -17.57 -15.32 2.05
CA PHE A 180 -16.70 -15.54 0.90
C PHE A 180 -16.07 -16.94 0.92
N HIS A 181 -16.92 -17.95 0.68
CA HIS A 181 -16.56 -19.36 0.71
C HIS A 181 -15.89 -19.88 -0.57
N GLU A 182 -15.63 -19.04 -1.56
CA GLU A 182 -14.94 -19.48 -2.77
C GLU A 182 -13.51 -19.92 -2.43
N GLU A 183 -13.14 -21.11 -2.91
CA GLU A 183 -11.77 -21.61 -2.86
C GLU A 183 -10.98 -20.89 -3.97
N PHE A 184 -9.90 -20.21 -3.58
CA PHE A 184 -8.95 -19.55 -4.49
C PHE A 184 -7.86 -20.54 -4.94
#